data_AF-A0A2Y9BJX4-F1
#
_entry.id   AF-A0A2Y9BJX4-F1
#
_cell.length_a   1.000
_cell.length_b   1.000
_cell.length_c   1.000
_cell.angle_alpha   90.00
_cell.angle_beta   90.00
_cell.angle_gamma   90.00
#
_symmetry.space_group_name_H-M   'P 1'
#
loop_
_entity.id
_entity.type
_entity.pdbx_description
1 polymer ?
#
loop_
_entity_poly.entity_id
_entity_poly.type
_entity_poly.pdbx_seq_one_letter_code
_entity_poly.pdbx_strand_id
1 'polypeptide(L)'
;MVVLGVYDGLMEIPTAVVMAVGYVILAGILGLEWGLCVSLTGTLWVGISEHFFNNFIGNTLHVVTESGTDELQIARIVLSNILSLTIVLIVNRYKKKHLQKT
;
A
#
# COMPACT_ATOMS: atom_id res chain seq x y z
N MET A 1 -9.65 -5.47 -11.41
CA MET A 1 -10.66 -4.40 -11.60
C MET A 1 -10.59 -3.76 -12.98
N VAL A 2 -9.43 -3.36 -13.51
CA VAL A 2 -9.35 -2.68 -14.83
C VAL A 2 -9.82 -3.55 -16.01
N VAL A 3 -9.29 -4.76 -16.18
CA VAL A 3 -9.64 -5.65 -17.32
C VAL A 3 -11.12 -6.06 -17.29
N LEU A 4 -11.65 -6.38 -16.10
CA LEU A 4 -13.06 -6.72 -15.92
C LEU A 4 -13.97 -5.52 -16.19
N GLY A 5 -13.60 -4.32 -15.74
CA GLY A 5 -14.37 -3.11 -16.02
C GLY A 5 -14.50 -2.80 -17.52
N VAL A 6 -13.45 -3.09 -18.31
CA VAL A 6 -13.53 -2.97 -19.78
C VAL A 6 -14.42 -4.07 -20.38
N TYR A 7 -14.27 -5.32 -19.91
CA TYR A 7 -15.07 -6.45 -20.39
C TYR A 7 -16.57 -6.28 -20.11
N ASP A 8 -16.93 -5.77 -18.93
CA ASP A 8 -18.31 -5.54 -18.50
C ASP A 8 -18.91 -4.24 -19.09
N GLY A 9 -18.14 -3.48 -19.88
CA GLY A 9 -18.58 -2.21 -20.48
C GLY A 9 -18.72 -1.05 -19.48
N LEU A 10 -18.20 -1.20 -18.27
CA LEU A 10 -18.26 -0.21 -17.18
C LEU A 10 -17.13 0.84 -17.27
N MET A 11 -16.09 0.57 -18.06
CA MET A 11 -14.91 1.43 -18.17
C MET A 11 -14.45 1.58 -19.63
N GLU A 12 -14.28 2.81 -20.08
CA GLU A 12 -13.72 3.08 -21.41
C GLU A 12 -12.22 2.75 -21.48
N ILE A 13 -11.76 2.36 -22.67
CA ILE A 13 -10.36 2.00 -22.93
C ILE A 13 -9.37 3.11 -22.51
N PRO A 14 -9.58 4.40 -22.81
CA PRO A 14 -8.65 5.45 -22.38
C PRO A 14 -8.49 5.51 -20.85
N THR A 15 -9.59 5.43 -20.11
CA THR A 15 -9.60 5.38 -18.65
C THR A 15 -8.86 4.15 -18.13
N ALA A 16 -9.10 2.99 -18.74
CA ALA A 16 -8.42 1.76 -18.38
C ALA A 16 -6.89 1.84 -18.55
N VAL A 17 -6.41 2.47 -19.65
CA VAL A 17 -4.97 2.68 -19.89
C VAL A 17 -4.37 3.59 -18.82
N VAL A 18 -5.03 4.70 -18.50
CA VAL A 18 -4.56 5.63 -17.45
C VAL A 18 -4.48 4.93 -16.10
N MET A 19 -5.50 4.17 -15.73
CA MET A 19 -5.54 3.39 -14.49
C MET A 19 -4.43 2.34 -14.44
N ALA A 20 -4.20 1.60 -15.54
CA ALA A 20 -3.14 0.59 -15.61
C ALA A 20 -1.75 1.21 -15.42
N VAL A 21 -1.47 2.34 -16.09
CA VAL A 21 -0.21 3.08 -15.91
C VAL A 21 -0.07 3.55 -14.45
N GLY A 22 -1.14 4.09 -13.86
CA GLY A 22 -1.16 4.49 -12.45
C GLY A 22 -0.82 3.33 -11.51
N TYR A 23 -1.38 2.14 -11.73
CA TYR A 23 -1.08 0.96 -10.92
C TYR A 23 0.36 0.47 -11.08
N VAL A 24 0.94 0.53 -12.29
CA VAL A 24 2.35 0.16 -12.50
C VAL A 24 3.28 1.12 -11.74
N ILE A 25 3.02 2.42 -11.83
CA ILE A 25 3.80 3.43 -11.10
C ILE A 25 3.67 3.22 -9.59
N LEU A 26 2.45 3.05 -9.10
CA LEU A 26 2.18 2.79 -7.69
C LEU A 26 2.93 1.53 -7.21
N ALA A 27 2.82 0.42 -7.92
CA ALA A 27 3.54 -0.82 -7.59
C ALA A 27 5.06 -0.63 -7.54
N GLY A 28 5.62 0.17 -8.47
CA GLY A 28 7.03 0.53 -8.46
C GLY A 28 7.44 1.32 -7.22
N ILE A 29 6.65 2.31 -6.81
CA ILE A 29 6.89 3.10 -5.60
C ILE A 29 6.87 2.20 -4.35
N LEU A 30 5.85 1.34 -4.23
CA LEU A 30 5.73 0.40 -3.09
C LEU A 30 6.89 -0.59 -3.04
N GLY A 31 7.29 -1.13 -4.19
CA GLY A 31 8.45 -2.02 -4.28
C GLY A 31 9.75 -1.35 -3.81
N LEU A 32 9.95 -0.07 -4.17
CA LEU A 32 11.11 0.71 -3.71
C LEU A 32 11.05 0.98 -2.20
N GLU A 33 9.87 1.28 -1.65
CA GLU A 33 9.67 1.47 -0.22
C GLU A 33 10.03 0.21 0.57
N TRP A 34 9.52 -0.95 0.17
CA TRP A 34 9.84 -2.23 0.81
C TRP A 34 11.32 -2.57 0.67
N GLY A 35 11.91 -2.33 -0.52
CA GLY A 35 13.34 -2.50 -0.74
C GLY A 35 14.20 -1.63 0.18
N LEU A 36 13.77 -0.38 0.42
CA LEU A 36 14.42 0.53 1.37
C LEU A 36 14.29 0.00 2.81
N CYS A 37 13.13 -0.50 3.21
CA CYS A 37 12.95 -1.13 4.52
C CYS A 37 13.94 -2.29 4.74
N VAL A 38 14.11 -3.14 3.72
CA VAL A 38 15.09 -4.24 3.76
C VAL A 38 16.51 -3.69 3.85
N SER A 39 16.87 -2.70 3.03
CA SER A 39 18.21 -2.10 3.03
C SER A 39 18.57 -1.43 4.38
N LEU A 40 17.61 -0.81 5.06
CA LEU A 40 17.84 -0.11 6.34
C LEU A 40 17.89 -1.05 7.56
N THR A 41 17.28 -2.23 7.46
CA THR A 41 17.13 -3.15 8.59
C THR A 41 17.90 -4.44 8.45
N GLY A 42 18.37 -4.76 7.23
CA GLY A 42 19.06 -6.01 6.91
C GLY A 42 18.16 -7.24 6.92
N THR A 43 16.83 -7.06 6.92
CA THR A 43 15.87 -8.17 7.02
C THR A 43 14.65 -7.96 6.12
N LEU A 44 14.25 -9.04 5.44
CA LEU A 44 13.05 -9.06 4.59
C LEU A 44 11.76 -8.90 5.41
N TRP A 45 11.78 -9.32 6.68
CA TRP A 45 10.61 -9.34 7.55
C TRP A 45 10.00 -7.96 7.77
N VAL A 46 10.81 -6.89 7.71
CA VAL A 46 10.33 -5.52 7.90
C VAL A 46 9.52 -5.06 6.68
N GLY A 47 9.97 -5.36 5.46
CA GLY A 47 9.20 -5.08 4.24
C GLY A 47 7.92 -5.91 4.15
N ILE A 48 7.95 -7.19 4.55
CA ILE A 48 6.74 -8.03 4.61
C ILE A 48 5.74 -7.51 5.65
N SER A 49 6.22 -7.08 6.81
CA SER A 49 5.37 -6.50 7.86
C SER A 49 4.71 -5.20 7.39
N GLU A 50 5.44 -4.35 6.67
CA GLU A 50 4.89 -3.16 6.02
C GLU A 50 3.74 -3.57 5.10
N HIS A 51 3.99 -4.46 4.13
CA HIS A 51 2.96 -4.87 3.18
C HIS A 51 1.70 -5.44 3.86
N PHE A 52 1.87 -6.18 4.96
CA PHE A 52 0.76 -6.68 5.76
C PHE A 52 -0.08 -5.55 6.36
N PHE A 53 0.55 -4.57 7.05
CA PHE A 53 -0.18 -3.46 7.68
C PHE A 53 -0.86 -2.56 6.66
N ASN A 54 -0.23 -2.36 5.51
CA ASN A 54 -0.78 -1.61 4.40
C ASN A 54 -2.13 -2.21 3.94
N ASN A 55 -2.14 -3.53 3.70
CA ASN A 55 -3.37 -4.25 3.33
C ASN A 55 -4.38 -4.30 4.48
N PHE A 56 -3.92 -4.50 5.71
CA PHE A 56 -4.79 -4.56 6.88
C PHE A 56 -5.54 -3.24 7.08
N ILE A 57 -4.82 -2.12 7.09
CA ILE A 57 -5.39 -0.78 7.25
C ILE A 57 -6.28 -0.44 6.05
N GLY A 58 -5.81 -0.69 4.84
CA GLY A 58 -6.55 -0.40 3.62
C GLY A 58 -7.87 -1.17 3.51
N ASN A 59 -7.90 -2.44 3.90
CA ASN A 59 -9.13 -3.23 3.88
C ASN A 59 -10.05 -2.90 5.06
N THR A 60 -9.50 -2.61 6.25
CA THR A 60 -10.30 -2.24 7.43
C THR A 60 -11.00 -0.89 7.25
N LEU A 61 -10.34 0.06 6.59
CA LEU A 61 -10.89 1.39 6.31
C LEU A 61 -11.70 1.44 5.00
N HIS A 62 -11.93 0.29 4.35
CA HIS A 62 -12.67 0.26 3.09
C HIS A 62 -14.09 0.77 3.30
N VAL A 63 -14.42 1.84 2.57
CA VAL A 63 -15.73 2.47 2.54
C VAL A 63 -16.16 2.59 1.09
N VAL A 64 -17.43 2.31 0.82
CA VAL A 64 -18.06 2.46 -0.49
C VAL A 64 -19.15 3.54 -0.42
N THR A 65 -19.36 4.27 -1.51
CA THR A 65 -20.46 5.24 -1.60
C THR A 65 -21.80 4.53 -1.80
N GLU A 66 -22.92 5.27 -1.74
CA GLU A 66 -24.26 4.71 -1.94
C GLU A 66 -24.42 4.01 -3.30
N SER A 67 -23.59 4.41 -4.29
CA SER A 67 -23.51 3.76 -5.61
C SER A 67 -22.82 2.38 -5.60
N GLY A 68 -22.24 1.97 -4.47
CA GLY A 68 -21.38 0.80 -4.35
C GLY A 68 -19.94 1.02 -4.85
N THR A 69 -19.61 2.23 -5.30
CA THR A 69 -18.27 2.57 -5.82
C THR A 69 -17.32 2.99 -4.70
N ASP A 70 -16.09 2.49 -4.75
CA ASP A 70 -15.02 2.91 -3.84
C ASP A 70 -14.31 4.17 -4.37
N GLU A 71 -14.98 5.31 -4.25
CA GLU A 71 -14.47 6.60 -4.75
C GLU A 71 -13.21 7.08 -3.99
N LEU A 72 -13.00 6.59 -2.77
CA LEU A 72 -11.87 6.97 -1.90
C LEU A 72 -10.71 5.98 -1.94
N GLN A 73 -10.67 5.07 -2.93
CA GLN A 73 -9.66 4.01 -3.02
C GLN A 73 -8.22 4.56 -2.98
N ILE A 74 -7.92 5.59 -3.79
CA ILE A 74 -6.56 6.17 -3.88
C ILE A 74 -6.16 6.81 -2.55
N ALA A 75 -7.07 7.60 -1.95
CA ALA A 75 -6.81 8.26 -0.67
C ALA A 75 -6.51 7.22 0.43
N ARG A 76 -7.25 6.11 0.43
CA ARG A 76 -7.06 5.04 1.40
C ARG A 76 -5.75 4.29 1.20
N ILE A 77 -5.33 4.04 -0.04
CA ILE A 77 -4.02 3.45 -0.34
C ILE A 77 -2.91 4.36 0.18
N VAL A 78 -2.98 5.66 -0.08
CA VAL A 78 -1.96 6.61 0.42
C VAL A 78 -1.94 6.64 1.95
N LEU A 79 -3.11 6.68 2.59
CA LEU A 79 -3.22 6.66 4.04
C LEU A 79 -2.66 5.36 4.65
N SER A 80 -3.00 4.21 4.08
CA SER A 80 -2.57 2.90 4.58
C SER A 80 -1.05 2.75 4.49
N ASN A 81 -0.43 3.24 3.42
CA ASN A 81 1.02 3.30 3.26
C ASN A 81 1.70 4.13 4.35
N ILE A 82 1.26 5.38 4.53
CA ILE A 82 1.86 6.29 5.51
C ILE A 82 1.74 5.72 6.93
N LEU A 83 0.57 5.21 7.30
CA LEU A 83 0.33 4.64 8.62
C LEU A 83 1.14 3.35 8.84
N SER A 84 1.17 2.48 7.84
CA SER A 84 1.93 1.23 7.87
C SER A 84 3.43 1.49 8.07
N LEU A 85 4.03 2.35 7.23
CA LEU A 85 5.42 2.74 7.36
C LEU A 85 5.73 3.34 8.74
N THR A 86 4.83 4.18 9.25
CA THR A 86 4.97 4.78 10.59
C THR A 86 5.02 3.72 11.69
N ILE A 87 4.10 2.75 11.68
CA ILE A 87 4.07 1.64 12.65
C ILE A 87 5.38 0.84 12.60
N VAL A 88 5.81 0.47 11.40
CA VAL A 88 7.03 -0.32 11.18
C VAL A 88 8.28 0.44 11.67
N LEU A 89 8.40 1.73 11.38
CA LEU A 89 9.51 2.57 11.83
C LEU A 89 9.53 2.71 13.36
N ILE A 90 8.37 2.86 13.99
CA ILE A 90 8.24 2.94 15.44
C ILE A 90 8.74 1.64 16.10
N VAL A 91 8.22 0.48 15.68
CA VAL A 91 8.62 -0.84 16.22
C VAL A 91 10.11 -1.09 16.05
N ASN A 92 10.65 -0.78 14.86
CA ASN A 92 12.09 -0.95 14.58
C ASN A 92 12.96 -0.06 15.50
N ARG A 93 12.55 1.20 15.73
CA ARG A 93 13.25 2.11 16.66
C ARG A 93 13.19 1.61 18.10
N TYR A 94 12.05 1.12 18.56
CA TYR A 94 11.92 0.53 19.90
C TYR A 94 12.86 -0.68 20.07
N LYS A 95 12.92 -1.57 19.09
CA LYS A 95 13.82 -2.74 19.12
C LYS A 95 15.30 -2.33 19.20
N LYS A 96 15.73 -1.38 18.36
CA LYS A 96 17.13 -0.88 18.39
C LYS A 96 17.50 -0.28 19.74
N LYS A 97 16.61 0.49 20.35
CA LYS A 97 16.84 1.09 21.68
C LYS A 97 16.96 0.04 22.80
N HIS A 98 16.22 -1.07 22.71
CA HIS A 98 16.31 -2.17 23.67
C HIS A 98 17.62 -2.96 23.52
N LEU A 99 18.05 -3.23 22.27
CA LEU A 99 19.32 -3.90 21.98
C LEU A 99 20.54 -3.11 22.44
N GLN A 100 20.50 -1.78 22.40
CA GLN A 100 21.60 -0.92 22.89
C GLN A 100 21.71 -0.84 24.42
N LYS A 101 20.69 -1.30 25.15
CA LYS A 101 20.65 -1.28 26.63
C LYS A 101 21.08 -2.60 27.26
N THR A 102 21.28 -3.64 26.47
CA THR A 102 21.75 -4.97 26.89
C THR A 102 23.25 -5.07 26.61
#